data_AF-A0A1M3TAL9-F1
#
_entry.id   AF-A0A1M3TAL9-F1
#
_cell.length_a   1.000
_cell.length_b   1.000
_cell.length_c   1.000
_cell.angle_alpha   90.00
_cell.angle_beta   90.00
_cell.angle_gamma   90.00
#
_symmetry.space_group_name_H-M   'P 1'
#
loop_
_entity.id
_entity.type
_entity.pdbx_description
1 polymer ?
#
loop_
_entity_poly.entity_id
_entity_poly.type
_entity_poly.pdbx_seq_one_letter_code
_entity_poly.pdbx_strand_id
1 'polypeptide(L)'
;MPTLLEVLTRRNPEFIEMLDGGGSLTTNHLYPPVAGKEDWKDFSYKSLMQMFKSVLTAELPQDIIEPLEPEGPNKEDWGEESTHSFFTQTLFKVVNEALKHAWMLLHNSSEPPQIGTGDKAKCTNQTDDSRFSPDLAIVQPSRKQFLSFKYENLVPGDVKEAKRWNRELEKKDPPKYNLVFRQIQQYSKQTQQRYGIIITGRELVLVRCRLEKIESGIGADRARREPRNPPRNHTRNPSDMTEMSSLSSGFEQMSVSGTSYNDDMTNIEFAPLQRVHIPYSAYGPGKLTVRLALWGMCMLAAAPGTSTLLQTEYAYDLHSCMQAQGGFFHLSTGAFTSQMPDGAQLIDAPKNLVVANNHSFSAELVRTAEQHSSGAGLIVTPKDVTLPRLVVGEANRFWSRVKQQWYRMVLADGKVIWEELDR
;
A
#
# COMPACT_ATOMS: atom_id res chain seq x y z
N MET A 1 36.05 -4.75 -0.79
CA MET A 1 34.88 -4.02 -0.28
C MET A 1 33.66 -4.91 -0.43
N PRO A 2 32.69 -4.88 0.49
CA PRO A 2 31.51 -5.73 0.34
C PRO A 2 30.57 -5.18 -0.75
N THR A 3 29.82 -6.07 -1.37
CA THR A 3 28.67 -5.70 -2.20
C THR A 3 27.45 -5.40 -1.34
N LEU A 4 26.48 -4.68 -1.92
CA LEU A 4 25.21 -4.43 -1.23
C LEU A 4 24.48 -5.73 -0.86
N LEU A 5 24.54 -6.75 -1.72
CA LEU A 5 23.97 -8.07 -1.46
C LEU A 5 24.62 -8.75 -0.25
N GLU A 6 25.95 -8.67 -0.13
CA GLU A 6 26.67 -9.23 1.02
C GLU A 6 26.22 -8.57 2.33
N VAL A 7 26.08 -7.24 2.36
CA VAL A 7 25.54 -6.52 3.52
C VAL A 7 24.12 -6.96 3.86
N LEU A 8 23.24 -6.99 2.85
CA LEU A 8 21.82 -7.32 3.02
C LEU A 8 21.58 -8.79 3.36
N THR A 9 22.58 -9.66 3.23
CA THR A 9 22.48 -11.09 3.58
C THR A 9 23.24 -11.48 4.85
N ARG A 10 23.81 -10.50 5.57
CA ARG A 10 24.41 -10.72 6.89
C ARG A 10 23.41 -11.28 7.90
N ARG A 11 23.96 -11.92 8.94
CA ARG A 11 23.18 -12.41 10.07
C ARG A 11 22.49 -11.23 10.76
N ASN A 12 21.21 -11.40 11.08
CA ASN A 12 20.49 -10.43 11.90
C ASN A 12 20.94 -10.54 13.38
N PRO A 13 20.93 -9.43 14.14
CA PRO A 13 21.23 -9.46 15.56
C PRO A 13 20.33 -10.42 16.32
N GLU A 14 20.86 -11.01 17.39
CA GLU A 14 20.11 -11.91 18.24
C GLU A 14 18.91 -11.18 18.89
N PHE A 15 17.76 -11.86 18.94
CA PHE A 15 16.54 -11.38 19.54
C PHE A 15 15.95 -12.48 20.43
N ILE A 16 15.69 -12.18 21.70
CA ILE A 16 15.34 -13.17 22.74
C ILE A 16 13.93 -12.91 23.25
N GLU A 17 13.08 -13.93 23.23
CA GLU A 17 11.68 -13.79 23.64
C GLU A 17 11.46 -14.02 25.14
N MET A 18 11.16 -12.97 25.91
CA MET A 18 11.09 -13.07 27.37
C MET A 18 9.70 -13.35 27.93
N LEU A 19 8.63 -12.89 27.28
CA LEU A 19 7.26 -13.00 27.82
C LEU A 19 6.73 -14.45 27.86
N ASP A 20 6.15 -14.88 28.97
CA ASP A 20 5.46 -16.18 29.05
C ASP A 20 3.98 -16.06 28.68
N GLY A 21 3.57 -16.74 27.60
CA GLY A 21 2.20 -16.68 27.09
C GLY A 21 1.89 -15.38 26.33
N GLY A 22 1.41 -15.52 25.09
CA GLY A 22 1.07 -14.36 24.27
C GLY A 22 -0.21 -13.67 24.75
N GLY A 23 -0.16 -12.35 24.95
CA GLY A 23 -1.33 -11.50 25.23
C GLY A 23 -2.35 -11.44 24.08
N SER A 24 -3.33 -10.54 24.21
CA SER A 24 -4.33 -10.30 23.16
C SER A 24 -3.72 -9.61 21.95
N LEU A 25 -4.27 -9.90 20.76
CA LEU A 25 -3.95 -9.17 19.54
C LEU A 25 -4.92 -8.01 19.38
N THR A 26 -4.40 -6.87 18.93
CA THR A 26 -5.23 -5.73 18.54
C THR A 26 -6.18 -6.11 17.41
N THR A 27 -7.46 -5.81 17.60
CA THR A 27 -8.50 -6.10 16.60
C THR A 27 -9.62 -5.06 16.67
N ASN A 28 -10.35 -4.94 15.57
CA ASN A 28 -11.56 -4.15 15.48
C ASN A 28 -12.57 -4.87 14.59
N HIS A 29 -13.85 -4.82 14.97
CA HIS A 29 -14.93 -5.44 14.21
C HIS A 29 -15.11 -4.83 12.81
N LEU A 30 -14.67 -3.59 12.61
CA LEU A 30 -14.70 -2.87 11.33
C LEU A 30 -13.62 -3.33 10.35
N TYR A 31 -12.65 -4.15 10.76
CA TYR A 31 -11.61 -4.63 9.84
C TYR A 31 -12.21 -5.58 8.80
N PRO A 32 -11.84 -5.43 7.51
CA PRO A 32 -12.32 -6.32 6.48
C PRO A 32 -11.94 -7.77 6.78
N PRO A 33 -12.81 -8.75 6.49
CA PRO A 33 -12.49 -10.16 6.66
C PRO A 33 -11.39 -10.60 5.68
N VAL A 34 -10.70 -11.69 6.01
CA VAL A 34 -9.69 -12.29 5.12
C VAL A 34 -10.36 -13.39 4.31
N ALA A 35 -10.57 -13.16 3.01
CA ALA A 35 -11.21 -14.13 2.11
C ALA A 35 -10.36 -15.38 1.88
N GLY A 36 -9.03 -15.24 1.90
CA GLY A 36 -8.08 -16.34 1.70
C GLY A 36 -6.63 -15.87 1.80
N LYS A 37 -5.70 -16.82 1.68
CA LYS A 37 -4.25 -16.55 1.63
C LYS A 37 -3.62 -17.47 0.59
N GLU A 38 -2.67 -16.95 -0.18
CA GLU A 38 -1.89 -17.68 -1.18
C GLU A 38 -0.42 -17.26 -1.15
N ASP A 39 0.45 -18.07 -1.75
CA ASP A 39 1.89 -17.78 -1.81
C ASP A 39 2.16 -16.71 -2.87
N TRP A 40 2.87 -15.66 -2.50
CA TRP A 40 3.35 -14.65 -3.45
C TRP A 40 4.66 -15.12 -4.10
N LYS A 41 4.53 -15.94 -5.15
CA LYS A 41 5.66 -16.62 -5.80
C LYS A 41 6.66 -15.67 -6.48
N ASP A 42 6.18 -14.53 -6.99
CA ASP A 42 7.00 -13.60 -7.76
C ASP A 42 8.03 -12.87 -6.89
N PHE A 43 7.77 -12.72 -5.58
CA PHE A 43 8.70 -12.07 -4.67
C PHE A 43 9.65 -13.11 -4.06
N SER A 44 10.83 -13.25 -4.68
CA SER A 44 11.84 -14.24 -4.30
C SER A 44 13.25 -13.67 -4.41
N TYR A 45 14.24 -14.35 -3.82
CA TYR A 45 15.67 -14.03 -4.03
C TYR A 45 16.01 -13.96 -5.52
N LYS A 46 15.56 -14.94 -6.30
CA LYS A 46 15.80 -15.02 -7.74
C LYS A 46 15.24 -13.78 -8.46
N SER A 47 14.00 -13.41 -8.18
CA SER A 47 13.34 -12.28 -8.82
C SER A 47 14.01 -10.95 -8.45
N LEU A 48 14.41 -10.76 -7.19
CA LEU A 48 15.15 -9.58 -6.77
C LEU A 48 16.52 -9.50 -7.46
N MET A 49 17.22 -10.63 -7.60
CA MET A 49 18.47 -10.70 -8.35
C MET A 49 18.29 -10.42 -9.83
N GLN A 50 17.19 -10.84 -10.47
CA GLN A 50 16.91 -10.51 -11.86
C GLN A 50 16.65 -9.01 -12.05
N MET A 51 15.85 -8.40 -11.17
CA MET A 51 15.47 -6.99 -11.29
C MET A 51 16.58 -6.02 -10.89
N PHE A 52 17.33 -6.34 -9.83
CA PHE A 52 18.25 -5.40 -9.20
C PHE A 52 19.71 -5.85 -9.23
N LYS A 53 20.09 -6.78 -10.11
CA LYS A 53 21.45 -7.34 -10.20
C LYS A 53 22.54 -6.28 -10.14
N SER A 54 22.41 -5.25 -10.99
CA SER A 54 23.41 -4.18 -11.14
C SER A 54 23.67 -3.43 -9.83
N VAL A 55 22.63 -3.25 -9.02
CA VAL A 55 22.70 -2.52 -7.74
C VAL A 55 23.12 -3.45 -6.61
N LEU A 56 22.57 -4.67 -6.56
CA LEU A 56 22.86 -5.64 -5.52
C LEU A 56 24.32 -6.14 -5.58
N THR A 57 24.89 -6.22 -6.78
CA THR A 57 26.28 -6.65 -6.99
C THR A 57 27.28 -5.50 -7.04
N ALA A 58 26.82 -4.25 -6.93
CA ALA A 58 27.72 -3.10 -6.88
C ALA A 58 28.55 -3.14 -5.59
N GLU A 59 29.86 -2.91 -5.74
CA GLU A 59 30.76 -2.73 -4.60
C GLU A 59 30.43 -1.42 -3.89
N LEU A 60 30.39 -1.47 -2.57
CA LEU A 60 30.23 -0.27 -1.75
C LEU A 60 31.59 0.40 -1.55
N PRO A 61 31.71 1.73 -1.70
CA PRO A 61 32.98 2.43 -1.44
C PRO A 61 33.49 2.22 0.00
N GLN A 62 32.56 2.08 0.93
CA GLN A 62 32.78 1.75 2.32
C GLN A 62 31.67 0.81 2.79
N ASP A 63 32.00 -0.06 3.73
CA ASP A 63 31.00 -0.95 4.33
C ASP A 63 29.91 -0.15 5.06
N ILE A 64 28.68 -0.67 5.08
CA ILE A 64 27.60 -0.14 5.90
C ILE A 64 27.87 -0.55 7.34
N ILE A 65 28.01 0.45 8.21
CA ILE A 65 28.26 0.26 9.64
C ILE A 65 27.07 -0.46 10.27
N GLU A 66 27.31 -1.67 10.77
CA GLU A 66 26.32 -2.38 11.58
C GLU A 66 26.11 -1.64 12.91
N PRO A 67 24.86 -1.49 13.37
CA PRO A 67 24.59 -1.06 14.73
C PRO A 67 25.29 -1.96 15.75
N LEU A 68 25.61 -1.41 16.92
CA LEU A 68 26.15 -2.21 18.02
C LEU A 68 25.22 -3.39 18.32
N GLU A 69 25.80 -4.57 18.52
CA GLU A 69 25.04 -5.77 18.86
C GLU A 69 24.27 -5.48 20.16
N PRO A 70 22.93 -5.63 20.18
CA PRO A 70 22.16 -5.28 21.37
C PRO A 70 22.46 -6.23 22.53
N GLU A 71 22.64 -5.67 23.73
CA GLU A 71 22.93 -6.42 24.95
C GLU A 71 21.83 -6.24 26.00
N GLY A 72 21.67 -7.27 26.85
CA GLY A 72 20.71 -7.28 27.96
C GLY A 72 19.29 -6.90 27.52
N PRO A 73 18.63 -5.95 28.20
CA PRO A 73 17.25 -5.55 27.90
C PRO A 73 17.02 -5.10 26.46
N ASN A 74 18.05 -4.65 25.75
CA ASN A 74 17.91 -4.15 24.38
C ASN A 74 17.76 -5.26 23.33
N LYS A 75 18.07 -6.53 23.65
CA LYS A 75 17.79 -7.69 22.77
C LYS A 75 16.60 -8.53 23.21
N GLU A 76 15.92 -8.13 24.29
CA GLU A 76 14.84 -8.89 24.92
C GLU A 76 13.46 -8.38 24.49
N ASP A 77 12.58 -9.29 24.05
CA ASP A 77 11.17 -9.03 23.75
C ASP A 77 10.34 -9.07 25.04
N TRP A 78 10.08 -7.89 25.58
CA TRP A 78 9.17 -7.63 26.68
C TRP A 78 7.79 -7.13 26.21
N GLY A 79 7.55 -7.09 24.89
CA GLY A 79 6.31 -6.60 24.31
C GLY A 79 6.50 -5.93 22.95
N GLU A 80 5.38 -5.60 22.29
CA GLU A 80 5.37 -4.95 20.96
C GLU A 80 6.25 -3.68 20.91
N GLU A 81 6.26 -2.85 21.97
CA GLU A 81 7.10 -1.65 22.05
C GLU A 81 8.61 -1.96 22.06
N SER A 82 9.03 -2.97 22.84
CA SER A 82 10.42 -3.43 22.87
C SER A 82 10.85 -4.05 21.53
N THR A 83 9.96 -4.83 20.90
CA THR A 83 10.17 -5.39 19.56
C THR A 83 10.34 -4.29 18.52
N HIS A 84 9.47 -3.28 18.54
CA HIS A 84 9.54 -2.14 17.63
C HIS A 84 10.83 -1.33 17.83
N SER A 85 11.20 -1.07 19.08
CA SER A 85 12.45 -0.39 19.44
C SER A 85 13.67 -1.15 18.94
N PHE A 86 13.72 -2.47 19.15
CA PHE A 86 14.80 -3.33 18.68
C PHE A 86 15.00 -3.21 17.16
N PHE A 87 13.95 -3.39 16.34
CA PHE A 87 14.09 -3.32 14.88
C PHE A 87 14.47 -1.92 14.38
N THR A 88 13.95 -0.88 15.03
CA THR A 88 14.29 0.51 14.71
C THR A 88 15.76 0.80 14.98
N GLN A 89 16.33 0.24 16.04
CA GLN A 89 17.72 0.49 16.43
C GLN A 89 18.73 -0.40 15.69
N THR A 90 18.27 -1.50 15.08
CA THR A 90 19.10 -2.51 14.41
C THR A 90 18.81 -2.57 12.90
N LEU A 91 17.87 -3.42 12.51
CA LEU A 91 17.55 -3.84 11.17
C LEU A 91 17.26 -2.66 10.23
N PHE A 92 16.40 -1.72 10.67
CA PHE A 92 15.95 -0.61 9.82
C PHE A 92 17.06 0.39 9.52
N LYS A 93 18.06 0.55 10.41
CA LYS A 93 19.22 1.41 10.13
C LYS A 93 20.02 0.87 8.94
N VAL A 94 20.36 -0.42 8.98
CA VAL A 94 21.13 -1.07 7.90
C VAL A 94 20.36 -1.04 6.59
N VAL A 95 19.06 -1.35 6.62
CA VAL A 95 18.20 -1.31 5.42
C VAL A 95 18.10 0.10 4.87
N ASN A 96 17.89 1.12 5.70
CA ASN A 96 17.78 2.51 5.23
C ASN A 96 19.11 3.05 4.65
N GLU A 97 20.26 2.68 5.21
CA GLU A 97 21.56 3.02 4.59
C GLU A 97 21.75 2.28 3.25
N ALA A 98 21.41 1.00 3.19
CA ALA A 98 21.43 0.22 1.95
C ALA A 98 20.53 0.84 0.86
N LEU A 99 19.37 1.36 1.24
CA LEU A 99 18.46 2.07 0.33
C LEU A 99 19.07 3.36 -0.21
N LYS A 100 19.79 4.14 0.61
CA LYS A 100 20.48 5.35 0.13
C LYS A 100 21.47 5.03 -0.99
N HIS A 101 22.32 4.02 -0.78
CA HIS A 101 23.30 3.61 -1.80
C HIS A 101 22.61 3.09 -3.07
N ALA A 102 21.64 2.19 -2.90
CA ALA A 102 20.91 1.60 -4.02
C ALA A 102 20.17 2.66 -4.86
N TRP A 103 19.49 3.58 -4.19
CA TRP A 103 18.68 4.61 -4.84
C TRP A 103 19.54 5.61 -5.61
N MET A 104 20.68 6.02 -5.03
CA MET A 104 21.66 6.86 -5.73
C MET A 104 22.17 6.17 -7.01
N LEU A 105 22.51 4.88 -6.94
CA LEU A 105 23.03 4.14 -8.10
C LEU A 105 21.98 3.95 -9.19
N LEU A 106 20.73 3.64 -8.82
CA LEU A 106 19.69 3.30 -9.77
C LEU A 106 18.97 4.53 -10.35
N HIS A 107 18.79 5.58 -9.55
CA HIS A 107 17.94 6.73 -9.89
C HIS A 107 18.68 8.07 -9.87
N ASN A 108 19.96 8.10 -9.47
CA ASN A 108 20.75 9.32 -9.32
C ASN A 108 20.04 10.40 -8.47
N SER A 109 19.45 9.96 -7.35
CA SER A 109 18.64 10.80 -6.47
C SER A 109 19.01 10.58 -5.00
N SER A 110 19.12 11.67 -4.24
CA SER A 110 19.44 11.65 -2.81
C SER A 110 18.22 11.45 -1.90
N GLU A 111 17.06 11.12 -2.45
CA GLU A 111 15.80 10.96 -1.71
C GLU A 111 15.27 9.52 -1.80
N PRO A 112 15.95 8.55 -1.14
CA PRO A 112 15.53 7.15 -1.16
C PRO A 112 14.23 6.94 -0.37
N PRO A 113 13.52 5.83 -0.63
CA PRO A 113 12.55 5.33 0.32
C PRO A 113 13.21 4.95 1.65
N GLN A 114 12.43 5.01 2.73
CA GLN A 114 12.88 4.73 4.08
C GLN A 114 11.77 4.03 4.86
N ILE A 115 12.18 3.08 5.70
CA ILE A 115 11.33 2.52 6.74
C ILE A 115 11.32 3.50 7.91
N GLY A 116 10.13 3.92 8.32
CA GLY A 116 9.94 4.79 9.48
C GLY A 116 8.68 4.42 10.27
N THR A 117 8.39 5.22 11.29
CA THR A 117 7.18 5.07 12.11
C THR A 117 5.93 5.44 11.30
N GLY A 118 4.84 4.72 11.54
CA GLY A 118 3.59 4.91 10.80
C GLY A 118 2.95 6.29 10.99
N ASP A 119 3.18 6.95 12.13
CA ASP A 119 2.68 8.31 12.40
C ASP A 119 3.13 9.35 11.36
N LYS A 120 4.32 9.18 10.77
CA LYS A 120 4.83 10.07 9.72
C LYS A 120 3.98 10.04 8.45
N ALA A 121 3.22 8.97 8.27
CA ALA A 121 2.41 8.71 7.09
C ALA A 121 0.92 8.50 7.42
N LYS A 122 0.48 8.87 8.63
CA LYS A 122 -0.94 8.84 9.04
C LYS A 122 -1.77 9.68 8.07
N CYS A 123 -2.83 9.12 7.50
CA CYS A 123 -3.72 9.88 6.60
C CYS A 123 -4.32 11.08 7.35
N THR A 124 -4.48 12.21 6.65
CA THR A 124 -5.01 13.45 7.27
C THR A 124 -6.38 13.28 7.91
N ASN A 125 -7.22 12.40 7.35
CA ASN A 125 -8.59 12.15 7.81
C ASN A 125 -8.72 10.80 8.53
N GLN A 126 -7.61 10.22 8.98
CA GLN A 126 -7.63 8.96 9.73
C GLN A 126 -8.17 9.20 11.13
N THR A 127 -8.95 8.24 11.63
CA THR A 127 -9.47 8.25 13.00
C THR A 127 -8.34 8.40 14.04
N ASP A 128 -8.69 8.98 15.19
CA ASP A 128 -7.80 9.03 16.37
C ASP A 128 -7.69 7.69 17.09
N ASP A 129 -8.49 6.69 16.69
CA ASP A 129 -8.34 5.32 17.16
C ASP A 129 -7.01 4.73 16.66
N SER A 130 -6.07 4.57 17.59
CA SER A 130 -4.71 4.07 17.32
C SER A 130 -4.68 2.68 16.69
N ARG A 131 -5.73 1.87 16.84
CA ARG A 131 -5.83 0.56 16.21
C ARG A 131 -5.79 0.64 14.68
N PHE A 132 -6.24 1.77 14.14
CA PHE A 132 -6.20 2.04 12.70
C PHE A 132 -4.88 2.65 12.24
N SER A 133 -3.96 3.02 13.12
CA SER A 133 -2.63 3.49 12.74
C SER A 133 -1.70 2.28 12.58
N PRO A 134 -0.93 2.19 11.48
CA PRO A 134 0.15 1.21 11.38
C PRO A 134 1.32 1.61 12.28
N ASP A 135 2.06 0.63 12.79
CA ASP A 135 3.30 0.88 13.56
C ASP A 135 4.40 1.42 12.66
N LEU A 136 4.47 0.90 11.43
CA LEU A 136 5.49 1.21 10.44
C LEU A 136 4.89 1.77 9.15
N ALA A 137 5.68 2.57 8.46
CA ALA A 137 5.41 2.99 7.10
C ALA A 137 6.70 3.05 6.29
N ILE A 138 6.64 2.56 5.05
CA ILE A 138 7.63 2.92 4.04
C ILE A 138 7.19 4.26 3.44
N VAL A 139 8.09 5.24 3.48
CA VAL A 139 7.86 6.60 2.97
C VAL A 139 9.00 7.01 2.06
N GLN A 140 8.78 8.02 1.22
CA GLN A 140 9.84 8.67 0.46
C GLN A 140 9.75 10.19 0.64
N PRO A 141 10.88 10.90 0.84
CA PRO A 141 10.86 12.35 1.10
C PRO A 141 10.08 13.17 0.05
N SER A 142 10.27 12.86 -1.24
CA SER A 142 9.59 13.49 -2.37
C SER A 142 8.10 13.17 -2.48
N ARG A 143 7.61 12.11 -1.83
CA ARG A 143 6.22 11.64 -1.98
C ARG A 143 5.34 12.09 -0.82
N LYS A 144 4.41 12.99 -1.14
CA LYS A 144 3.45 13.55 -0.21
C LYS A 144 2.04 13.10 -0.54
N GLN A 145 1.19 13.03 0.48
CA GLN A 145 -0.23 12.81 0.28
C GLN A 145 -0.83 13.99 -0.50
N PHE A 146 -1.92 13.74 -1.23
CA PHE A 146 -2.56 14.75 -2.07
C PHE A 146 -2.88 16.04 -1.30
N LEU A 147 -2.33 17.16 -1.76
CA LEU A 147 -2.45 18.49 -1.15
C LEU A 147 -2.16 18.51 0.37
N SER A 148 -1.15 17.77 0.81
CA SER A 148 -0.77 17.63 2.22
C SER A 148 0.75 17.68 2.39
N PHE A 149 1.21 18.09 3.58
CA PHE A 149 2.63 18.05 3.95
C PHE A 149 3.07 16.67 4.48
N LYS A 150 2.11 15.81 4.83
CA LYS A 150 2.36 14.46 5.34
C LYS A 150 2.89 13.54 4.24
N TYR A 151 3.73 12.58 4.61
CA TYR A 151 4.26 11.61 3.67
C TYR A 151 3.18 10.64 3.20
N GLU A 152 3.26 10.25 1.93
CA GLU A 152 2.48 9.13 1.41
C GLU A 152 2.97 7.84 2.07
N ASN A 153 2.06 7.04 2.64
CA ASN A 153 2.40 5.70 3.10
C ASN A 153 2.46 4.79 1.88
N LEU A 154 3.63 4.26 1.54
CA LEU A 154 3.82 3.37 0.38
C LEU A 154 3.59 1.91 0.74
N VAL A 155 3.88 1.55 2.00
CA VAL A 155 3.70 0.21 2.55
C VAL A 155 3.44 0.35 4.05
N PRO A 156 2.18 0.21 4.51
CA PRO A 156 1.91 0.12 5.94
C PRO A 156 2.50 -1.17 6.52
N GLY A 157 2.94 -1.11 7.77
CA GLY A 157 3.45 -2.27 8.47
C GLY A 157 3.08 -2.31 9.94
N ASP A 158 3.21 -3.50 10.50
CA ASP A 158 2.78 -3.83 11.85
C ASP A 158 3.86 -4.67 12.52
N VAL A 159 4.18 -4.36 13.78
CA VAL A 159 5.16 -5.08 14.57
C VAL A 159 4.44 -5.94 15.57
N LYS A 160 4.77 -7.23 15.62
CA LYS A 160 4.13 -8.16 16.54
C LYS A 160 5.14 -8.94 17.36
N GLU A 161 4.77 -9.20 18.61
CA GLU A 161 5.48 -10.13 19.48
C GLU A 161 5.40 -11.54 18.89
N ALA A 162 6.56 -12.20 18.76
CA ALA A 162 6.64 -13.50 18.11
C ALA A 162 5.84 -14.59 18.84
N LYS A 163 5.71 -14.50 20.17
CA LYS A 163 4.87 -15.42 20.97
C LYS A 163 3.37 -15.16 20.79
N ARG A 164 2.96 -13.94 20.43
CA ARG A 164 1.55 -13.61 20.15
C ARG A 164 1.13 -13.95 18.74
N TRP A 165 2.04 -13.79 17.78
CA TRP A 165 1.76 -14.05 16.38
C TRP A 165 2.97 -14.61 15.66
N ASN A 166 2.79 -15.80 15.08
CA ASN A 166 3.74 -16.46 14.20
C ASN A 166 3.02 -17.50 13.35
N ARG A 167 3.73 -18.04 12.35
CA ARG A 167 3.23 -19.02 11.39
C ARG A 167 2.67 -20.29 12.02
N GLU A 168 3.09 -20.70 13.20
CA GLU A 168 2.53 -21.90 13.85
C GLU A 168 1.07 -21.70 14.25
N LEU A 169 0.66 -20.46 14.55
CA LEU A 169 -0.73 -20.13 14.86
C LEU A 169 -1.65 -20.35 13.66
N GLU A 170 -1.14 -20.29 12.45
CA GLU A 170 -1.96 -20.58 11.27
C GLU A 170 -2.65 -21.93 11.35
N LYS A 171 -1.97 -22.93 11.93
CA LYS A 171 -2.52 -24.28 12.12
C LYS A 171 -3.23 -24.44 13.46
N LYS A 172 -2.69 -23.82 14.53
CA LYS A 172 -3.18 -23.98 15.90
C LYS A 172 -4.45 -23.18 16.18
N ASP A 173 -4.49 -21.94 15.69
CA ASP A 173 -5.60 -20.98 15.89
C ASP A 173 -5.73 -20.06 14.66
N PRO A 174 -6.28 -20.56 13.54
CA PRO A 174 -6.43 -19.78 12.31
C PRO A 174 -7.22 -18.47 12.50
N PRO A 175 -8.32 -18.41 13.29
CA PRO A 175 -9.02 -17.15 13.56
C PRO A 175 -8.13 -16.09 14.20
N LYS A 176 -7.36 -16.44 15.24
CA LYS A 176 -6.40 -15.51 15.87
C LYS A 176 -5.30 -15.10 14.89
N TYR A 177 -4.77 -16.04 14.13
CA TYR A 177 -3.75 -15.77 13.12
C TYR A 177 -4.22 -14.77 12.06
N ASN A 178 -5.49 -14.84 11.64
CA ASN A 178 -6.07 -13.94 10.66
C ASN A 178 -6.28 -12.50 11.17
N LEU A 179 -6.28 -12.24 12.48
CA LEU A 179 -6.51 -10.89 13.02
C LEU A 179 -5.49 -9.87 12.50
N VAL A 180 -4.21 -10.25 12.43
CA VAL A 180 -3.14 -9.38 11.94
C VAL A 180 -3.29 -9.11 10.44
N PHE A 181 -3.71 -10.11 9.66
CA PHE A 181 -4.00 -9.89 8.23
C PHE A 181 -5.22 -8.98 8.01
N ARG A 182 -6.25 -9.06 8.85
CA ARG A 182 -7.39 -8.12 8.81
C ARG A 182 -6.91 -6.68 9.06
N GLN A 183 -5.97 -6.51 9.98
CA GLN A 183 -5.35 -5.22 10.27
C GLN A 183 -4.54 -4.69 9.08
N ILE A 184 -3.70 -5.52 8.44
CA ILE A 184 -2.97 -5.14 7.22
C ILE A 184 -3.91 -4.78 6.06
N GLN A 185 -5.01 -5.52 5.85
CA GLN A 185 -6.01 -5.16 4.86
C GLN A 185 -6.67 -3.82 5.17
N GLN A 186 -6.97 -3.56 6.45
CA GLN A 186 -7.52 -2.26 6.85
C GLN A 186 -6.54 -1.12 6.52
N TYR A 187 -5.26 -1.28 6.83
CA TYR A 187 -4.25 -0.27 6.48
C TYR A 187 -4.12 -0.11 4.96
N SER A 188 -4.13 -1.20 4.21
CA SER A 188 -4.09 -1.20 2.74
C SER A 188 -5.31 -0.47 2.16
N LYS A 189 -6.50 -0.67 2.73
CA LYS A 189 -7.72 0.05 2.37
C LYS A 189 -7.61 1.54 2.68
N GLN A 190 -7.06 1.92 3.82
CA GLN A 190 -6.94 3.34 4.21
C GLN A 190 -5.91 4.08 3.37
N THR A 191 -4.76 3.46 3.15
CA THR A 191 -3.63 4.05 2.41
C THR A 191 -3.73 3.86 0.90
N GLN A 192 -4.69 3.04 0.45
CA GLN A 192 -4.85 2.59 -0.94
C GLN A 192 -3.60 1.94 -1.51
N GLN A 193 -2.77 1.32 -0.67
CA GLN A 193 -1.57 0.62 -1.09
C GLN A 193 -1.82 -0.87 -1.18
N ARG A 194 -1.15 -1.51 -2.15
CA ARG A 194 -1.23 -2.95 -2.34
C ARG A 194 -0.31 -3.76 -1.45
N TYR A 195 0.67 -3.15 -0.81
CA TYR A 195 1.67 -3.88 -0.04
C TYR A 195 1.47 -3.69 1.46
N GLY A 196 1.83 -4.71 2.23
CA GLY A 196 1.88 -4.64 3.69
C GLY A 196 3.03 -5.45 4.27
N ILE A 197 3.47 -5.09 5.47
CA ILE A 197 4.55 -5.76 6.18
C ILE A 197 4.08 -6.17 7.58
N ILE A 198 4.38 -7.40 7.99
CA ILE A 198 4.29 -7.84 9.37
C ILE A 198 5.67 -8.33 9.78
N ILE A 199 6.22 -7.85 10.90
CA ILE A 199 7.53 -8.31 11.39
C ILE A 199 7.47 -8.71 12.86
N THR A 200 8.12 -9.82 13.17
CA THR A 200 8.27 -10.36 14.53
C THR A 200 9.70 -10.85 14.74
N GLY A 201 10.04 -11.17 15.99
CA GLY A 201 11.31 -11.81 16.35
C GLY A 201 11.60 -13.16 15.66
N ARG A 202 10.60 -13.78 15.02
CA ARG A 202 10.76 -15.08 14.34
C ARG A 202 10.69 -14.99 12.83
N GLU A 203 9.98 -14.02 12.28
CA GLU A 203 9.76 -13.92 10.84
C GLU A 203 9.37 -12.52 10.36
N LEU A 204 9.61 -12.29 9.08
CA LEU A 204 9.03 -11.22 8.29
C LEU A 204 7.97 -11.83 7.36
N VAL A 205 6.80 -11.21 7.28
CA VAL A 205 5.75 -11.55 6.33
C VAL A 205 5.47 -10.34 5.45
N LEU A 206 5.72 -10.51 4.16
CA LEU A 206 5.35 -9.53 3.13
C LEU A 206 3.99 -9.90 2.57
N VAL A 207 3.11 -8.91 2.39
CA VAL A 207 1.75 -9.11 1.91
C VAL A 207 1.52 -8.28 0.64
N ARG A 208 0.89 -8.87 -0.38
CA ARG A 208 0.33 -8.19 -1.54
C ARG A 208 -1.20 -8.38 -1.54
N CYS A 209 -1.91 -7.28 -1.34
CA CYS A 209 -3.36 -7.15 -1.35
C CYS A 209 -3.85 -6.87 -2.76
N ARG A 210 -5.02 -7.42 -3.11
CA ARG A 210 -5.78 -7.06 -4.31
C ARG A 210 -7.26 -7.06 -3.98
N LEU A 211 -8.03 -6.37 -4.81
CA LEU A 211 -9.48 -6.31 -4.70
C LEU A 211 -10.13 -7.34 -5.63
N GLU A 212 -11.37 -7.69 -5.36
CA GLU A 212 -12.22 -8.44 -6.27
C GLU A 212 -13.61 -7.81 -6.31
N LYS A 213 -14.22 -7.81 -7.49
CA LYS A 213 -15.59 -7.33 -7.65
C LYS A 213 -16.54 -8.45 -7.24
N ILE A 214 -17.49 -8.12 -6.39
CA ILE A 214 -18.61 -9.01 -6.08
C ILE A 214 -19.63 -8.82 -7.20
N GLU A 215 -20.02 -9.90 -7.88
CA GLU A 215 -21.10 -9.84 -8.85
C GLU A 215 -22.37 -9.32 -8.17
N SER A 216 -23.11 -8.45 -8.86
CA SER A 216 -24.42 -8.00 -8.45
C SER A 216 -25.27 -9.23 -8.13
N GLY A 217 -25.67 -9.41 -6.87
CA GLY A 217 -26.43 -10.60 -6.48
C GLY A 217 -27.67 -10.80 -7.38
N ILE A 218 -28.15 -12.04 -7.48
CA ILE A 218 -29.22 -12.55 -8.38
C ILE A 218 -30.55 -11.73 -8.32
N GLY A 219 -30.67 -10.77 -7.40
CA GLY A 219 -31.78 -9.83 -7.27
C GLY A 219 -31.58 -8.45 -7.90
N ALA A 220 -30.40 -8.12 -8.46
CA ALA A 220 -30.10 -6.79 -9.00
C ALA A 220 -30.99 -6.42 -10.21
N ASP A 221 -31.35 -7.41 -11.03
CA ASP A 221 -32.26 -7.24 -12.17
C ASP A 221 -33.73 -7.47 -11.83
N ARG A 222 -34.06 -7.76 -10.55
CA ARG A 222 -35.46 -7.89 -10.15
C ARG A 222 -36.04 -6.50 -9.98
N ALA A 223 -37.09 -6.20 -10.75
CA ALA A 223 -37.89 -5.00 -10.60
C ALA A 223 -38.23 -4.78 -9.11
N ARG A 224 -37.75 -3.66 -8.56
CA ARG A 224 -38.05 -3.24 -7.19
C ARG A 224 -39.56 -3.24 -7.04
N ARG A 225 -40.10 -4.04 -6.12
CA ARG A 225 -41.54 -3.98 -5.80
C ARG A 225 -41.80 -2.57 -5.32
N GLU A 226 -42.52 -1.78 -6.10
CA GLU A 226 -43.06 -0.52 -5.61
C GLU A 226 -43.89 -0.83 -4.36
N PRO A 227 -43.68 -0.12 -3.24
CA PRO A 227 -44.57 -0.23 -2.11
C PRO A 227 -45.95 0.23 -2.58
N ARG A 228 -46.83 -0.73 -2.83
CA ARG A 228 -48.26 -0.48 -2.97
C ARG A 228 -48.67 0.25 -1.70
N ASN A 229 -49.11 1.50 -1.82
CA ASN A 229 -49.52 2.37 -0.71
C ASN A 229 -50.18 1.55 0.41
N PRO A 230 -49.61 1.53 1.63
CA PRO A 230 -50.24 0.79 2.71
C PRO A 230 -51.60 1.42 3.01
N PRO A 231 -52.68 0.65 3.15
CA PRO A 231 -53.91 1.18 3.72
C PRO A 231 -53.58 1.70 5.12
N ARG A 232 -53.90 2.97 5.36
CA ARG A 232 -53.95 3.58 6.70
C ARG A 232 -54.80 2.68 7.59
N ASN A 233 -54.18 1.88 8.46
CA ASN A 233 -54.80 1.28 9.65
C ASN A 233 -53.78 0.43 10.42
N HIS A 234 -52.71 1.03 10.94
CA HIS A 234 -51.99 0.47 12.09
C HIS A 234 -51.53 1.62 12.99
N THR A 235 -52.40 2.01 13.92
CA THR A 235 -52.07 2.86 15.06
C THR A 235 -51.17 2.07 16.00
N ARG A 236 -49.90 2.45 16.14
CA ARG A 236 -49.05 1.96 17.23
C ARG A 236 -49.20 2.91 18.42
N ASN A 237 -49.73 2.40 19.53
CA ASN A 237 -49.70 3.07 20.83
C ASN A 237 -48.25 3.17 21.31
N PRO A 238 -47.73 4.37 21.62
CA PRO A 238 -46.48 4.53 22.32
C PRO A 238 -46.73 4.37 23.83
N SER A 239 -45.90 3.58 24.49
CA SER A 239 -45.74 3.64 25.95
C SER A 239 -44.29 3.98 26.27
N ASP A 240 -44.17 5.11 26.97
CA ASP A 240 -43.06 5.75 27.69
C ASP A 240 -41.86 4.87 28.06
N MET A 241 -40.65 5.19 27.59
CA MET A 241 -39.66 6.16 28.13
C MET A 241 -38.56 5.45 28.94
N THR A 242 -37.39 5.32 28.32
CA THR A 242 -36.15 5.64 29.02
C THR A 242 -35.20 6.29 28.00
N GLU A 243 -34.72 7.47 28.36
CA GLU A 243 -34.00 8.42 27.53
C GLU A 243 -32.72 7.83 26.91
N MET A 244 -32.65 7.80 25.58
CA MET A 244 -31.39 7.87 24.85
C MET A 244 -31.43 9.14 24.02
N SER A 245 -30.81 10.20 24.53
CA SER A 245 -30.63 11.45 23.81
C SER A 245 -29.41 11.40 22.89
N SER A 246 -29.69 11.76 21.63
CA SER A 246 -28.87 12.64 20.78
C SER A 246 -27.57 12.12 20.15
N LEU A 247 -27.66 11.19 19.19
CA LEU A 247 -26.72 11.12 18.03
C LEU A 247 -27.36 10.63 16.71
N SER A 248 -28.69 10.66 16.54
CA SER A 248 -29.38 10.10 15.36
C SER A 248 -29.81 11.11 14.29
N SER A 249 -29.23 12.31 14.25
CA SER A 249 -29.48 13.26 13.16
C SER A 249 -28.41 13.11 12.07
N GLY A 250 -28.63 12.19 11.14
CA GLY A 250 -27.76 12.03 9.98
C GLY A 250 -28.13 10.91 9.00
N PHE A 251 -29.14 10.08 9.31
CA PHE A 251 -29.42 8.88 8.52
C PHE A 251 -30.60 8.97 7.55
N GLU A 252 -31.19 10.14 7.33
CA GLU A 252 -32.31 10.28 6.40
C GLU A 252 -32.12 11.47 5.46
N GLN A 253 -31.31 11.26 4.43
CA GLN A 253 -31.48 11.86 3.09
C GLN A 253 -30.39 11.28 2.18
N MET A 254 -30.73 10.29 1.35
CA MET A 254 -30.10 10.09 0.05
C MET A 254 -30.86 9.02 -0.75
N SER A 255 -31.81 9.48 -1.55
CA SER A 255 -32.11 8.90 -2.84
C SER A 255 -32.35 10.05 -3.79
N VAL A 256 -31.62 10.05 -4.91
CA VAL A 256 -32.05 10.39 -6.27
C VAL A 256 -30.80 10.68 -7.12
N SER A 257 -30.50 9.72 -8.00
CA SER A 257 -29.87 9.79 -9.33
C SER A 257 -28.56 10.54 -9.55
N GLY A 258 -27.62 9.81 -10.15
CA GLY A 258 -26.41 10.31 -10.78
C GLY A 258 -25.31 9.28 -10.57
N THR A 259 -24.87 8.60 -11.63
CA THR A 259 -23.72 7.69 -11.58
C THR A 259 -22.44 8.52 -11.34
N SER A 260 -22.22 8.93 -10.09
CA SER A 260 -20.95 9.41 -9.56
C SER A 260 -20.03 8.22 -9.34
N TYR A 261 -18.72 8.43 -9.43
CA TYR A 261 -17.74 7.50 -8.86
C TYR A 261 -18.05 7.34 -7.36
N ASN A 262 -18.84 6.32 -7.01
CA ASN A 262 -19.05 5.90 -5.64
C ASN A 262 -17.93 4.95 -5.27
N ASP A 263 -17.11 5.45 -4.37
CA ASP A 263 -15.97 4.78 -3.80
C ASP A 263 -16.33 4.03 -2.51
N ASP A 264 -17.61 3.68 -2.38
CA ASP A 264 -18.15 3.14 -1.15
C ASP A 264 -17.62 1.70 -0.91
N MET A 265 -16.86 1.14 -1.86
CA MET A 265 -16.38 -0.25 -1.88
C MET A 265 -17.53 -1.25 -1.67
N THR A 266 -18.77 -0.84 -1.95
CA THR A 266 -20.00 -1.57 -1.58
C THR A 266 -20.14 -2.90 -2.31
N ASN A 267 -19.48 -3.05 -3.45
CA ASN A 267 -19.43 -4.29 -4.25
C ASN A 267 -17.97 -4.75 -4.50
N ILE A 268 -17.04 -4.36 -3.63
CA ILE A 268 -15.62 -4.67 -3.78
C ILE A 268 -15.09 -5.22 -2.46
N GLU A 269 -14.60 -6.46 -2.50
CA GLU A 269 -13.96 -7.12 -1.37
C GLU A 269 -12.46 -7.32 -1.61
N PHE A 270 -11.74 -7.72 -0.58
CA PHE A 270 -10.36 -8.16 -0.74
C PHE A 270 -10.36 -9.59 -1.28
N ALA A 271 -9.64 -9.80 -2.38
CA ALA A 271 -9.36 -11.15 -2.84
C ALA A 271 -8.36 -11.84 -1.88
N PRO A 272 -8.05 -13.13 -2.06
CA PRO A 272 -7.05 -13.83 -1.27
C PRO A 272 -5.72 -13.07 -1.21
N LEU A 273 -5.19 -12.92 0.00
CA LEU A 273 -3.93 -12.20 0.26
C LEU A 273 -2.75 -13.03 -0.22
N GLN A 274 -1.87 -12.43 -1.02
CA GLN A 274 -0.64 -13.08 -1.39
C GLN A 274 0.42 -12.76 -0.34
N ARG A 275 1.20 -13.75 0.09
CA ARG A 275 2.22 -13.52 1.13
C ARG A 275 3.51 -14.30 0.92
N VAL A 276 4.60 -13.76 1.48
CA VAL A 276 5.90 -14.45 1.59
C VAL A 276 6.31 -14.46 3.05
N HIS A 277 6.70 -15.65 3.54
CA HIS A 277 7.28 -15.83 4.87
C HIS A 277 8.80 -15.93 4.78
N ILE A 278 9.50 -15.09 5.54
CA ILE A 278 10.96 -15.08 5.61
C ILE A 278 11.36 -15.30 7.08
N PRO A 279 12.01 -16.42 7.41
CA PRO A 279 12.51 -16.64 8.77
C PRO A 279 13.50 -15.55 9.19
N TYR A 280 13.38 -15.05 10.41
CA TYR A 280 14.30 -14.04 10.95
C TYR A 280 15.74 -14.56 11.02
N SER A 281 15.92 -15.86 11.21
CA SER A 281 17.20 -16.55 11.19
C SER A 281 17.80 -16.75 9.79
N ALA A 282 17.14 -16.32 8.72
CA ALA A 282 17.67 -16.46 7.36
C ALA A 282 18.84 -15.49 7.12
N TYR A 283 20.01 -16.05 6.85
CA TYR A 283 21.22 -15.31 6.44
C TYR A 283 22.06 -16.12 5.44
N GLY A 284 22.96 -15.41 4.76
CA GLY A 284 23.93 -15.95 3.82
C GLY A 284 23.54 -15.84 2.34
N PRO A 285 24.49 -16.14 1.45
CA PRO A 285 24.30 -16.00 0.01
C PRO A 285 23.21 -16.94 -0.53
N GLY A 286 22.55 -16.51 -1.60
CA GLY A 286 21.51 -17.31 -2.27
C GLY A 286 20.16 -17.38 -1.54
N LYS A 287 20.00 -16.70 -0.40
CA LYS A 287 18.78 -16.73 0.41
C LYS A 287 18.05 -15.40 0.40
N LEU A 288 16.72 -15.46 0.42
CA LEU A 288 15.89 -14.30 0.72
C LEU A 288 15.93 -14.08 2.24
N THR A 289 16.75 -13.14 2.69
CA THR A 289 16.90 -12.74 4.10
C THR A 289 15.95 -11.59 4.44
N VAL A 290 15.68 -11.35 5.73
CA VAL A 290 14.80 -10.24 6.18
C VAL A 290 15.25 -8.88 5.65
N ARG A 291 16.54 -8.55 5.77
CA ARG A 291 17.11 -7.27 5.29
C ARG A 291 16.92 -7.10 3.78
N LEU A 292 17.32 -8.10 2.99
CA LEU A 292 17.11 -8.12 1.53
C LEU A 292 15.63 -8.00 1.14
N ALA A 293 14.72 -8.68 1.84
CA ALA A 293 13.29 -8.64 1.56
C ALA A 293 12.68 -7.27 1.87
N LEU A 294 13.02 -6.66 3.02
CA LEU A 294 12.60 -5.30 3.36
C LEU A 294 13.16 -4.27 2.37
N TRP A 295 14.45 -4.36 2.06
CA TRP A 295 15.09 -3.52 1.06
C TRP A 295 14.38 -3.63 -0.30
N GLY A 296 14.13 -4.86 -0.76
CA GLY A 296 13.45 -5.12 -2.04
C GLY A 296 12.03 -4.55 -2.05
N MET A 297 11.27 -4.72 -0.96
CA MET A 297 9.94 -4.13 -0.83
C MET A 297 9.97 -2.60 -0.89
N CYS A 298 10.94 -1.96 -0.23
CA CYS A 298 11.10 -0.51 -0.29
C CYS A 298 11.39 -0.03 -1.72
N MET A 299 12.30 -0.70 -2.43
CA MET A 299 12.65 -0.37 -3.82
C MET A 299 11.44 -0.54 -4.74
N LEU A 300 10.70 -1.65 -4.63
CA LEU A 300 9.48 -1.89 -5.40
C LEU A 300 8.39 -0.84 -5.13
N ALA A 301 8.20 -0.48 -3.85
CA ALA A 301 7.11 0.40 -3.45
C ALA A 301 7.35 1.88 -3.84
N ALA A 302 8.61 2.27 -3.99
CA ALA A 302 8.99 3.64 -4.34
C ALA A 302 9.34 3.83 -5.82
N ALA A 303 9.44 2.75 -6.59
CA ALA A 303 9.82 2.75 -7.99
C ALA A 303 9.14 3.89 -8.79
N PRO A 304 9.90 4.82 -9.40
CA PRO A 304 9.32 5.92 -10.14
C PRO A 304 8.46 5.43 -11.30
N GLY A 305 7.31 6.04 -11.54
CA GLY A 305 6.42 5.68 -12.65
C GLY A 305 5.63 4.39 -12.46
N THR A 306 5.80 3.70 -11.34
CA THR A 306 5.04 2.49 -11.01
C THR A 306 3.96 2.81 -10.00
N SER A 307 2.75 2.33 -10.26
CA SER A 307 1.67 2.40 -9.27
C SER A 307 1.76 1.22 -8.31
N THR A 308 1.76 1.54 -7.02
CA THR A 308 1.61 0.60 -5.91
C THR A 308 0.20 0.58 -5.36
N LEU A 309 -0.73 1.20 -6.08
CA LEU A 309 -2.10 1.34 -5.61
C LEU A 309 -2.79 -0.02 -5.58
N LEU A 310 -3.72 -0.13 -4.65
CA LEU A 310 -4.59 -1.27 -4.52
C LEU A 310 -5.48 -1.38 -5.77
N GLN A 311 -5.39 -2.51 -6.48
CA GLN A 311 -6.11 -2.76 -7.73
C GLN A 311 -6.84 -4.10 -7.67
N THR A 312 -7.75 -4.34 -8.63
CA THR A 312 -8.44 -5.63 -8.77
C THR A 312 -7.55 -6.73 -9.33
N GLU A 313 -6.51 -6.35 -10.08
CA GLU A 313 -5.55 -7.26 -10.68
C GLU A 313 -4.20 -6.58 -10.84
N TYR A 314 -3.14 -7.39 -10.90
CA TYR A 314 -1.79 -6.96 -11.27
C TYR A 314 -1.37 -7.80 -12.47
N ALA A 315 -1.61 -7.27 -13.67
CA ALA A 315 -1.56 -8.03 -14.92
C ALA A 315 -0.14 -8.48 -15.34
N TYR A 316 0.89 -7.94 -14.70
CA TYR A 316 2.28 -8.13 -15.12
C TYR A 316 3.13 -8.68 -13.99
N ASP A 317 4.02 -9.60 -14.33
CA ASP A 317 5.04 -10.11 -13.41
C ASP A 317 5.97 -8.98 -12.97
N LEU A 318 6.61 -9.15 -11.81
CA LEU A 318 7.53 -8.13 -11.29
C LEU A 318 8.67 -7.81 -12.28
N HIS A 319 9.19 -8.81 -12.99
CA HIS A 319 10.28 -8.62 -13.95
C HIS A 319 9.74 -8.33 -15.35
N SER A 320 8.98 -7.24 -15.49
CA SER A 320 8.39 -6.80 -16.76
C SER A 320 8.95 -5.45 -17.21
N CYS A 321 9.10 -5.26 -18.52
CA CYS A 321 9.57 -4.05 -19.16
C CYS A 321 8.60 -3.58 -20.23
N MET A 322 8.43 -2.27 -20.32
CA MET A 322 7.66 -1.61 -21.37
C MET A 322 8.62 -0.95 -22.36
N GLN A 323 8.37 -1.12 -23.65
CA GLN A 323 9.14 -0.42 -24.67
C GLN A 323 8.82 1.08 -24.63
N ALA A 324 9.87 1.91 -24.60
CA ALA A 324 9.76 3.36 -24.60
C ALA A 324 10.72 3.94 -25.65
N GLN A 325 10.57 5.23 -25.97
CA GLN A 325 11.45 5.88 -26.93
C GLN A 325 12.90 5.82 -26.46
N GLY A 326 13.76 5.14 -27.22
CA GLY A 326 15.19 5.01 -26.93
C GLY A 326 15.58 3.88 -25.96
N GLY A 327 14.66 3.00 -25.56
CA GLY A 327 14.99 1.89 -24.66
C GLY A 327 13.79 1.18 -24.02
N PHE A 328 14.00 0.65 -22.83
CA PHE A 328 13.07 -0.16 -22.07
C PHE A 328 12.93 0.38 -20.65
N PHE A 329 11.69 0.62 -20.24
CA PHE A 329 11.33 1.06 -18.90
C PHE A 329 10.88 -0.15 -18.07
N HIS A 330 11.60 -0.45 -16.99
CA HIS A 330 11.31 -1.63 -16.16
C HIS A 330 10.25 -1.30 -15.10
N LEU A 331 9.12 -2.01 -15.15
CA LEU A 331 7.88 -1.66 -14.41
C LEU A 331 7.97 -1.80 -12.90
N SER A 332 8.89 -2.61 -12.36
CA SER A 332 9.02 -2.77 -10.91
C SER A 332 10.19 -2.00 -10.30
N THR A 333 11.12 -1.54 -11.12
CA THR A 333 12.31 -0.82 -10.64
C THR A 333 12.24 0.66 -10.99
N GLY A 334 11.39 1.04 -11.97
CA GLY A 334 11.33 2.40 -12.51
C GLY A 334 12.60 2.81 -13.26
N ALA A 335 13.49 1.86 -13.56
CA ALA A 335 14.73 2.12 -14.27
C ALA A 335 14.52 2.12 -15.79
N PHE A 336 15.24 3.00 -16.48
CA PHE A 336 15.31 3.02 -17.93
C PHE A 336 16.63 2.39 -18.39
N THR A 337 16.55 1.50 -19.37
CA THR A 337 17.70 0.75 -19.91
C THR A 337 17.70 0.81 -21.42
N SER A 338 18.87 0.90 -22.05
CA SER A 338 18.97 0.91 -23.51
C SER A 338 18.72 -0.46 -24.14
N GLN A 339 18.98 -1.53 -23.40
CA GLN A 339 18.77 -2.91 -23.81
C GLN A 339 17.76 -3.59 -22.88
N MET A 340 17.00 -4.53 -23.44
CA MET A 340 16.02 -5.28 -22.67
C MET A 340 16.74 -6.12 -21.61
N PRO A 341 16.37 -6.00 -20.31
CA PRO A 341 16.97 -6.81 -19.26
C PRO A 341 16.74 -8.31 -19.48
N ASP A 342 17.77 -9.11 -19.21
CA ASP A 342 17.76 -10.55 -19.43
C ASP A 342 16.63 -11.24 -18.68
N GLY A 343 15.73 -11.90 -19.42
CA GLY A 343 14.61 -12.65 -18.86
C GLY A 343 13.42 -11.78 -18.43
N ALA A 344 13.42 -10.48 -18.71
CA ALA A 344 12.25 -9.64 -18.50
C ALA A 344 11.13 -9.99 -19.49
N GLN A 345 9.88 -9.84 -19.07
CA GLN A 345 8.74 -9.91 -19.97
C GLN A 345 8.57 -8.56 -20.69
N LEU A 346 8.51 -8.56 -22.02
CA LEU A 346 8.16 -7.36 -22.78
C LEU A 346 6.64 -7.17 -22.77
N ILE A 347 6.20 -5.97 -22.42
CA ILE A 347 4.79 -5.58 -22.47
C ILE A 347 4.58 -4.40 -23.42
N ASP A 348 3.39 -4.33 -24.01
CA ASP A 348 3.00 -3.23 -24.88
C ASP A 348 2.75 -1.96 -24.07
N ALA A 349 3.28 -0.83 -24.56
CA ALA A 349 2.92 0.47 -24.04
C ALA A 349 1.48 0.83 -24.44
N PRO A 350 0.71 1.52 -23.58
CA PRO A 350 -0.61 2.02 -23.95
C PRO A 350 -0.45 3.05 -25.08
N LYS A 351 -0.92 2.70 -26.29
CA LYS A 351 -0.66 3.48 -27.52
C LYS A 351 -1.58 4.68 -27.71
N ASN A 352 -2.75 4.70 -27.06
CA ASN A 352 -3.82 5.63 -27.39
C ASN A 352 -4.17 6.57 -26.23
N LEU A 353 -4.37 7.84 -26.56
CA LEU A 353 -5.13 8.77 -25.72
C LEU A 353 -6.57 8.26 -25.64
N VAL A 354 -7.09 8.13 -24.42
CA VAL A 354 -8.47 7.70 -24.19
C VAL A 354 -9.28 8.89 -23.72
N VAL A 355 -10.41 9.14 -24.37
CA VAL A 355 -11.37 10.15 -23.91
C VAL A 355 -12.05 9.63 -22.65
N ALA A 356 -11.98 10.41 -21.58
CA ALA A 356 -12.67 10.13 -20.34
C ALA A 356 -14.18 10.20 -20.55
N ASN A 357 -14.84 9.05 -20.53
CA ASN A 357 -16.31 8.96 -20.61
C ASN A 357 -17.00 9.14 -19.26
N ASN A 358 -16.23 9.15 -18.15
CA ASN A 358 -16.74 9.36 -16.79
C ASN A 358 -16.30 10.75 -16.30
N HIS A 359 -17.20 11.47 -15.65
CA HIS A 359 -16.94 12.80 -15.07
C HIS A 359 -16.23 12.74 -13.71
N SER A 360 -15.75 11.57 -13.28
CA SER A 360 -15.20 11.40 -11.94
C SER A 360 -13.98 10.48 -11.92
N PHE A 361 -12.93 10.92 -11.23
CA PHE A 361 -11.64 10.23 -11.08
C PHE A 361 -11.14 10.27 -9.64
N SER A 362 -10.19 9.41 -9.27
CA SER A 362 -9.40 9.64 -8.05
C SER A 362 -8.31 10.67 -8.33
N ALA A 363 -8.25 11.71 -7.49
CA ALA A 363 -7.23 12.75 -7.58
C ALA A 363 -5.82 12.18 -7.37
N GLU A 364 -5.69 11.18 -6.50
CA GLU A 364 -4.42 10.54 -6.14
C GLU A 364 -3.80 9.73 -7.29
N LEU A 365 -4.57 9.40 -8.34
CA LEU A 365 -4.09 8.72 -9.54
C LEU A 365 -3.38 9.65 -10.53
N VAL A 366 -3.63 10.96 -10.43
CA VAL A 366 -3.06 11.94 -11.36
C VAL A 366 -1.59 12.19 -11.01
N ARG A 367 -0.70 11.98 -11.99
CA ARG A 367 0.72 12.35 -11.87
C ARG A 367 0.96 13.76 -12.37
N THR A 368 0.50 14.04 -13.58
CA THR A 368 0.57 15.36 -14.21
C THR A 368 -0.67 15.59 -15.06
N ALA A 369 -0.98 16.85 -15.32
CA ALA A 369 -1.98 17.27 -16.27
C ALA A 369 -1.44 18.45 -17.09
N GLU A 370 -1.76 18.47 -18.37
CA GLU A 370 -1.38 19.53 -19.31
C GLU A 370 -2.55 19.90 -20.21
N GLN A 371 -2.52 21.08 -20.82
CA GLN A 371 -3.59 21.50 -21.72
C GLN A 371 -3.61 20.65 -22.99
N HIS A 372 -4.79 20.24 -23.43
CA HIS A 372 -4.95 19.54 -24.70
C HIS A 372 -4.69 20.51 -25.88
N SER A 373 -4.09 20.02 -26.98
CA SER A 373 -3.69 20.86 -28.12
C SER A 373 -4.85 21.57 -28.83
N SER A 374 -6.07 21.04 -28.71
CA SER A 374 -7.29 21.68 -29.22
C SER A 374 -7.83 22.82 -28.34
N GLY A 375 -7.25 23.04 -27.17
CA GLY A 375 -7.73 24.00 -26.16
C GLY A 375 -8.92 23.51 -25.34
N ALA A 376 -9.64 22.47 -25.78
CA ALA A 376 -10.77 21.90 -25.06
C ALA A 376 -10.33 20.75 -24.14
N GLY A 377 -10.11 21.07 -22.86
CA GLY A 377 -9.79 20.10 -21.81
C GLY A 377 -8.30 19.90 -21.54
N LEU A 378 -8.01 18.88 -20.72
CA LEU A 378 -6.68 18.55 -20.23
C LEU A 378 -6.30 17.12 -20.62
N ILE A 379 -5.01 16.86 -20.79
CA ILE A 379 -4.43 15.53 -20.87
C ILE A 379 -3.89 15.16 -19.50
N VAL A 380 -4.56 14.21 -18.84
CA VAL A 380 -4.13 13.62 -17.58
C VAL A 380 -3.20 12.45 -17.85
N THR A 381 -2.05 12.48 -17.19
CA THR A 381 -1.11 11.36 -17.17
C THR A 381 -1.19 10.67 -15.81
N PRO A 382 -1.62 9.40 -15.75
CA PRO A 382 -1.68 8.66 -14.50
C PRO A 382 -0.30 8.41 -13.87
N LYS A 383 -0.29 8.09 -12.58
CA LYS A 383 0.92 7.59 -11.88
C LYS A 383 1.37 6.25 -12.44
N ASP A 384 0.43 5.36 -12.75
CA ASP A 384 0.68 4.07 -13.40
C ASP A 384 0.95 4.26 -14.89
N VAL A 385 2.19 4.02 -15.32
CA VAL A 385 2.56 4.17 -16.74
C VAL A 385 1.92 3.10 -17.66
N THR A 386 1.37 2.04 -17.09
CA THR A 386 0.67 1.01 -17.86
C THR A 386 -0.75 1.43 -18.24
N LEU A 387 -1.27 2.49 -17.62
CA LEU A 387 -2.57 3.07 -17.95
C LEU A 387 -2.46 4.10 -19.08
N PRO A 388 -3.47 4.19 -19.97
CA PRO A 388 -3.48 5.20 -21.01
C PRO A 388 -3.58 6.60 -20.43
N ARG A 389 -3.01 7.56 -21.16
CA ARG A 389 -3.23 8.99 -20.91
C ARG A 389 -4.69 9.33 -21.25
N LEU A 390 -5.29 10.18 -20.43
CA LEU A 390 -6.71 10.47 -20.49
C LEU A 390 -6.96 11.90 -20.96
N VAL A 391 -7.84 12.08 -21.93
CA VAL A 391 -8.37 13.41 -22.29
C VAL A 391 -9.60 13.67 -21.42
N VAL A 392 -9.50 14.67 -20.54
CA VAL A 392 -10.57 15.07 -19.62
C VAL A 392 -11.09 16.47 -20.01
N GLY A 393 -12.40 16.61 -20.19
CA GLY A 393 -13.06 17.92 -20.33
C GLY A 393 -13.18 18.68 -19.00
N GLU A 394 -13.60 19.94 -19.08
CA GLU A 394 -13.72 20.86 -17.92
C GLU A 394 -14.73 20.41 -16.85
N ALA A 395 -15.75 19.63 -17.25
CA ALA A 395 -16.77 19.11 -16.34
C ALA A 395 -16.29 17.93 -15.46
N ASN A 396 -15.06 17.44 -15.68
CA ASN A 396 -14.51 16.33 -14.88
C ASN A 396 -14.17 16.78 -13.46
N ARG A 397 -14.55 15.94 -12.50
CA ARG A 397 -14.29 16.10 -11.08
C ARG A 397 -13.38 14.99 -10.60
N PHE A 398 -12.65 15.25 -9.53
CA PHE A 398 -11.66 14.36 -8.97
C PHE A 398 -11.93 14.22 -7.48
N TRP A 399 -12.35 13.05 -7.05
CA TRP A 399 -12.51 12.76 -5.64
C TRP A 399 -11.13 12.56 -5.02
N SER A 400 -10.81 13.30 -3.97
CA SER A 400 -9.68 12.95 -3.12
C SER A 400 -10.18 12.16 -1.93
N ARG A 401 -9.65 10.95 -1.77
CA ARG A 401 -9.87 10.16 -0.54
C ARG A 401 -9.13 10.76 0.64
N VAL A 402 -7.95 11.34 0.40
CA VAL A 402 -7.14 11.96 1.47
C VAL A 402 -7.85 13.16 2.07
N LYS A 403 -8.55 13.94 1.24
CA LYS A 403 -9.30 15.13 1.66
C LYS A 403 -10.79 14.89 1.91
N GLN A 404 -11.34 13.77 1.42
CA GLN A 404 -12.78 13.47 1.46
C GLN A 404 -13.62 14.58 0.83
N GLN A 405 -13.15 15.07 -0.33
CA GLN A 405 -13.69 16.22 -1.03
C GLN A 405 -13.48 16.11 -2.54
N TRP A 406 -14.37 16.72 -3.32
CA TRP A 406 -14.25 16.83 -4.76
C TRP A 406 -13.37 18.02 -5.16
N TYR A 407 -12.58 17.82 -6.20
CA TYR A 407 -11.75 18.83 -6.83
C TYR A 407 -12.00 18.87 -8.33
N ARG A 408 -11.63 19.98 -8.96
CA ARG A 408 -11.43 20.06 -10.43
C ARG A 408 -10.03 20.57 -10.73
N MET A 409 -9.57 20.30 -11.94
CA MET A 409 -8.34 20.90 -12.45
C MET A 409 -8.68 22.09 -13.33
N VAL A 410 -8.03 23.22 -13.09
CA VAL A 410 -8.19 24.44 -13.87
C VAL A 410 -6.83 24.96 -14.32
N LEU A 411 -6.82 25.65 -15.47
CA LEU A 411 -5.61 26.31 -15.97
C LEU A 411 -5.55 27.73 -15.40
N ALA A 412 -4.53 28.00 -14.58
CA ALA A 412 -4.24 29.32 -14.02
C ALA A 412 -2.79 29.69 -14.34
N ASP A 413 -2.58 30.85 -14.96
CA ASP A 413 -1.25 31.36 -15.36
C ASP A 413 -0.40 30.33 -16.14
N GLY A 414 -1.05 29.58 -17.05
CA GLY A 414 -0.40 28.56 -17.86
C GLY A 414 -0.03 27.28 -17.11
N LYS A 415 -0.44 27.12 -15.84
CA LYS A 415 -0.24 25.91 -15.04
C LYS A 415 -1.57 25.28 -14.65
N VAL A 416 -1.61 23.96 -14.60
CA VAL A 416 -2.78 23.24 -14.07
C VAL A 416 -2.72 23.26 -12.56
N ILE A 417 -3.77 23.76 -11.92
CA ILE A 417 -3.94 23.78 -10.46
C ILE A 417 -5.20 23.01 -10.06
N TRP A 418 -5.25 22.63 -8.79
CA TRP A 418 -6.42 22.00 -8.17
C TRP A 418 -7.31 23.06 -7.52
N GLU A 419 -8.59 23.03 -7.82
CA GLU A 419 -9.61 23.86 -7.19
C GLU A 419 -10.59 22.94 -6.45
N GLU A 420 -10.83 23.24 -5.18
CA GLU A 420 -11.82 22.53 -4.37
C GLU A 420 -13.23 22.88 -4.88
N LEU A 421 -14.09 21.86 -5.01
CA LEU A 421 -15.48 22.05 -5.35
C LEU A 421 -16.31 22.08 -4.07
N ASP A 422 -17.13 23.10 -3.89
CA ASP A 422 -18.11 23.14 -2.81
C ASP A 422 -19.09 21.94 -2.93
N ARG A 423 -19.51 21.42 -1.78
CA ARG A 423 -20.32 20.18 -1.69
C ARG A 423 -21.70 20.32 -2.31
#